data_AF-A0A9D8RJT2-F1
#
_entry.id   AF-A0A9D8RJT2-F1
#
_cell.length_a   1.000
_cell.length_b   1.000
_cell.length_c   1.000
_cell.angle_alpha   90.00
_cell.angle_beta   90.00
_cell.angle_gamma   90.00
#
_symmetry.space_group_name_H-M   'P 1'
#
loop_
_entity.id
_entity.type
_entity.pdbx_description
1 polymer ?
#
loop_
_entity_poly.entity_id
_entity_poly.type
_entity_poly.pdbx_seq_one_letter_code
_entity_poly.pdbx_strand_id
1 'polypeptide(L)'
;MKHSKILSAVFGLTLFASAALSAAAPKTEGNIKKIRPKKTVTLDVYTQLANYSGLQTGWFADVMLEKFNVKLNIIPETGGAYQTRMEAGNLGDIVVWGDNTDKYGQACKKGMLLDWEADKLLATWGPYINANMKMALQKNKFMDSPDKKLHGFGHSVSTSAKDIEGFFYTWDLRFDLYEKIGKPEVKDLYDLIDVLVKMKEACPTDDNGNPTYGVSLFNDWDGNMVMYVKSLATAYFGYDEFDFGLYDPDTGKFH
;
A
#
# COMPACT_ATOMS: atom_id res chain seq x y z
N MET A 1 11.66 40.48 50.58
CA MET A 1 10.86 41.26 49.60
C MET A 1 9.97 40.30 48.85
N LYS A 2 8.67 40.63 48.79
CA LYS A 2 7.58 39.85 48.17
C LYS A 2 7.64 39.88 46.63
N HIS A 3 6.81 39.00 46.05
CA HIS A 3 6.28 38.90 44.68
C HIS A 3 6.88 37.73 43.88
N SER A 4 6.14 36.91 43.13
CA SER A 4 4.72 36.57 43.04
C SER A 4 4.67 35.31 42.16
N LYS A 5 3.70 34.44 42.39
CA LYS A 5 3.41 33.26 41.56
C LYS A 5 2.75 33.65 40.22
N ILE A 6 2.79 32.71 39.27
CA ILE A 6 1.73 32.32 38.32
C ILE A 6 1.77 32.84 36.84
N LEU A 7 1.82 31.86 35.93
CA LEU A 7 1.04 31.63 34.69
C LEU A 7 1.74 31.70 33.30
N SER A 8 1.51 30.59 32.57
CA SER A 8 1.21 30.48 31.13
C SER A 8 2.33 30.48 30.09
N ALA A 9 2.65 29.26 29.64
CA ALA A 9 2.48 28.78 28.27
C ALA A 9 2.72 29.77 27.11
N VAL A 10 3.82 29.59 26.39
CA VAL A 10 3.84 29.49 24.91
C VAL A 10 5.03 28.61 24.53
N PHE A 11 4.76 27.34 24.20
CA PHE A 11 5.69 26.51 23.44
C PHE A 11 5.67 27.04 22.00
N GLY A 12 6.64 27.89 21.70
CA GLY A 12 6.83 28.48 20.38
C GLY A 12 7.29 27.42 19.39
N LEU A 13 6.41 27.15 18.44
CA LEU A 13 6.59 26.43 17.19
C LEU A 13 7.95 26.77 16.52
N THR A 14 8.97 25.92 16.68
CA THR A 14 10.17 25.97 15.82
C THR A 14 9.90 25.16 14.55
N LEU A 15 9.44 25.85 13.52
CA LEU A 15 9.51 25.39 12.13
C LEU A 15 10.97 25.05 11.80
N PHE A 16 11.27 23.79 11.50
CA PHE A 16 12.42 23.46 10.67
C PHE A 16 12.08 23.81 9.23
N ALA A 17 12.46 25.03 8.84
CA ALA A 17 12.66 25.39 7.45
C ALA A 17 14.05 24.91 7.02
N SER A 18 14.14 23.77 6.34
CA SER A 18 15.24 23.49 5.41
C SER A 18 14.70 23.66 3.98
N ALA A 19 14.76 24.91 3.52
CA ALA A 19 14.56 25.21 2.12
C ALA A 19 15.81 24.83 1.31
N ALA A 20 15.54 24.31 0.11
CA ALA A 20 16.40 24.33 -1.08
C ALA A 20 17.51 23.27 -1.21
N LEU A 21 17.10 22.08 -1.68
CA LEU A 21 17.68 21.56 -2.92
C LEU A 21 16.56 21.49 -3.97
N SER A 22 16.38 22.59 -4.69
CA SER A 22 15.51 22.66 -5.87
C SER A 22 16.14 21.83 -6.99
N ALA A 23 15.93 20.52 -6.98
CA ALA A 23 15.86 19.78 -8.23
C ALA A 23 14.59 20.27 -8.93
N ALA A 24 14.74 20.99 -10.04
CA ALA A 24 13.61 21.45 -10.83
C ALA A 24 12.71 20.24 -11.16
N ALA A 25 11.55 20.15 -10.51
CA ALA A 25 10.54 19.18 -10.86
C ALA A 25 10.23 19.35 -12.37
N PRO A 26 10.26 18.29 -13.18
CA PRO A 26 9.96 18.41 -14.59
C PRO A 26 8.56 19.01 -14.76
N LYS A 27 8.49 20.14 -15.49
CA LYS A 27 7.29 20.94 -15.77
C LYS A 27 6.30 20.23 -16.71
N THR A 28 5.84 19.04 -16.33
CA THR A 28 4.75 18.33 -17.00
C THR A 28 4.01 17.46 -15.98
N GLU A 29 3.55 18.01 -14.87
CA GLU A 29 2.29 17.51 -14.33
C GLU A 29 1.23 17.84 -15.37
N GLY A 30 0.64 16.82 -16.00
CA GLY A 30 -0.49 17.02 -16.90
C GLY A 30 -1.51 17.90 -16.19
N ASN A 31 -2.02 18.94 -16.86
CA ASN A 31 -2.93 19.88 -16.20
C ASN A 31 -4.22 19.14 -15.85
N ILE A 32 -4.30 18.61 -14.61
CA ILE A 32 -5.41 17.79 -14.13
C ILE A 32 -6.75 18.51 -14.35
N LYS A 33 -6.78 19.85 -14.27
CA LYS A 33 -7.99 20.65 -14.53
C LYS A 33 -8.53 20.48 -15.96
N LYS A 34 -7.69 20.17 -16.95
CA LYS A 34 -8.11 19.95 -18.34
C LYS A 34 -8.71 18.55 -18.58
N ILE A 35 -8.31 17.56 -17.79
CA ILE A 35 -8.71 16.16 -17.96
C ILE A 35 -9.72 15.67 -16.92
N ARG A 36 -9.87 16.40 -15.80
CA ARG A 36 -10.81 16.08 -14.73
C ARG A 36 -12.23 16.04 -15.31
N PRO A 37 -12.94 14.90 -15.25
CA PRO A 37 -14.30 14.78 -15.73
C PRO A 37 -15.25 15.79 -15.07
N LYS A 38 -16.19 16.33 -15.84
CA LYS A 38 -17.22 17.26 -15.30
C LYS A 38 -18.24 16.53 -14.44
N LYS A 39 -18.62 15.32 -14.83
CA LYS A 39 -19.46 14.41 -14.04
C LYS A 39 -18.57 13.37 -13.39
N THR A 40 -18.91 12.96 -12.18
CA THR A 40 -18.17 11.89 -11.48
C THR A 40 -18.21 10.62 -12.30
N VAL A 41 -17.03 10.03 -12.51
CA VAL A 41 -16.85 8.76 -13.23
C VAL A 41 -16.57 7.67 -12.21
N THR A 42 -17.18 6.51 -12.39
CA THR A 42 -16.83 5.31 -11.63
C THR A 42 -15.99 4.42 -12.53
N LEU A 43 -14.80 4.03 -12.06
CA LEU A 43 -13.93 3.08 -12.75
C LEU A 43 -14.07 1.71 -12.11
N ASP A 44 -14.26 0.69 -12.93
CA ASP A 44 -14.23 -0.70 -12.51
C ASP A 44 -12.78 -1.17 -12.36
N VAL A 45 -12.40 -1.53 -11.13
CA VAL A 45 -11.06 -1.99 -10.77
C VAL A 45 -11.13 -3.48 -10.50
N TYR A 46 -10.75 -4.30 -11.49
CA TYR A 46 -10.53 -5.72 -11.25
C TYR A 46 -9.19 -5.89 -10.53
N THR A 47 -9.19 -6.58 -9.39
CA THR A 47 -7.99 -6.76 -8.58
C THR A 47 -7.92 -8.15 -7.97
N GLN A 48 -6.73 -8.73 -8.02
CA GLN A 48 -6.43 -10.02 -7.40
C GLN A 48 -6.03 -9.90 -5.92
N LEU A 49 -5.92 -8.67 -5.41
CA LEU A 49 -5.42 -8.36 -4.07
C LEU A 49 -6.49 -7.90 -3.09
N ALA A 50 -7.72 -7.65 -3.57
CA ALA A 50 -8.82 -7.25 -2.68
C ALA A 50 -9.62 -8.46 -2.20
N ASN A 51 -10.08 -8.36 -0.96
CA ASN A 51 -10.99 -9.27 -0.25
C ASN A 51 -12.41 -8.71 -0.13
N TYR A 52 -12.69 -7.53 -0.71
CA TYR A 52 -14.00 -6.89 -0.67
C TYR A 52 -14.45 -6.48 -2.07
N SER A 53 -15.77 -6.31 -2.22
CA SER A 53 -16.42 -5.90 -3.46
C SER A 53 -17.24 -4.63 -3.24
N GLY A 54 -17.25 -3.75 -4.25
CA GLY A 54 -18.04 -2.52 -4.26
C GLY A 54 -17.20 -1.25 -4.23
N LEU A 55 -17.86 -0.11 -3.96
CA LEU A 55 -17.20 1.18 -3.97
C LEU A 55 -16.13 1.28 -2.89
N GLN A 56 -14.92 1.67 -3.29
CA GLN A 56 -13.84 2.00 -2.35
C GLN A 56 -14.29 3.14 -1.43
N THR A 57 -14.00 2.99 -0.13
CA THR A 57 -14.30 3.96 0.91
C THR A 57 -13.03 4.38 1.66
N GLY A 58 -13.18 5.28 2.63
CA GLY A 58 -12.06 5.80 3.44
C GLY A 58 -11.30 6.94 2.77
N TRP A 59 -10.26 7.40 3.46
CA TRP A 59 -9.55 8.65 3.12
C TRP A 59 -9.05 8.72 1.67
N PHE A 60 -8.62 7.59 1.10
CA PHE A 60 -8.12 7.58 -0.27
C PHE A 60 -9.25 7.66 -1.31
N ALA A 61 -10.46 7.20 -0.99
CA ALA A 61 -11.63 7.42 -1.84
C ALA A 61 -11.96 8.92 -1.95
N ASP A 62 -11.80 9.67 -0.86
CA ASP A 62 -11.96 11.13 -0.86
C ASP A 62 -10.90 11.80 -1.73
N VAL A 63 -9.63 11.36 -1.64
CA VAL A 63 -8.55 11.85 -2.53
C VAL A 63 -8.91 11.62 -4.00
N MET A 64 -9.40 10.43 -4.36
CA MET A 64 -9.80 10.11 -5.73
C MET A 64 -10.95 10.98 -6.23
N LEU A 65 -11.95 11.23 -5.38
CA LEU A 65 -13.10 12.05 -5.71
C LEU A 65 -12.73 13.54 -5.82
N GLU A 66 -12.04 14.09 -4.84
CA GLU A 66 -11.71 15.52 -4.80
C GLU A 66 -10.77 15.90 -5.93
N LYS A 67 -9.64 15.18 -6.07
CA LYS A 67 -8.60 15.51 -7.04
C LYS A 67 -9.00 15.14 -8.46
N PHE A 68 -9.60 13.96 -8.66
CA PHE A 68 -9.82 13.40 -10.00
C PHE A 68 -11.29 13.33 -10.41
N ASN A 69 -12.25 13.57 -9.50
CA ASN A 69 -13.69 13.35 -9.74
C ASN A 69 -13.99 11.91 -10.15
N VAL A 70 -13.29 10.96 -9.52
CA VAL A 70 -13.38 9.53 -9.82
C VAL A 70 -13.76 8.75 -8.56
N LYS A 71 -14.61 7.74 -8.73
CA LYS A 71 -14.87 6.68 -7.75
C LYS A 71 -14.30 5.37 -8.28
N LEU A 72 -13.87 4.49 -7.38
CA LEU A 72 -13.35 3.17 -7.74
C LEU A 72 -14.34 2.11 -7.26
N ASN A 73 -14.84 1.29 -8.19
CA ASN A 73 -15.64 0.11 -7.90
C ASN A 73 -14.71 -1.11 -7.91
N ILE A 74 -14.45 -1.67 -6.73
CA ILE A 74 -13.52 -2.79 -6.56
C ILE A 74 -14.23 -4.09 -6.89
N ILE A 75 -13.62 -4.86 -7.79
CA ILE A 75 -14.07 -6.18 -8.19
C ILE A 75 -12.94 -7.17 -7.83
N PRO A 76 -13.08 -7.92 -6.73
CA PRO A 76 -12.06 -8.84 -6.30
C PRO A 76 -12.02 -10.09 -7.20
N GLU A 77 -10.90 -10.79 -7.21
CA GLU A 77 -10.79 -12.13 -7.78
C GLU A 77 -11.52 -13.14 -6.89
N THR A 78 -12.80 -13.34 -7.16
CA THR A 78 -13.63 -14.36 -6.48
C THR A 78 -14.43 -15.16 -7.51
N GLY A 79 -14.56 -16.46 -7.32
CA GLY A 79 -15.49 -17.29 -8.10
C GLY A 79 -15.28 -17.29 -9.62
N GLY A 80 -14.03 -17.18 -10.09
CA GLY A 80 -13.72 -17.18 -11.53
C GLY A 80 -13.98 -15.83 -12.23
N ALA A 81 -13.93 -14.73 -11.49
CA ALA A 81 -14.09 -13.37 -12.02
C ALA A 81 -13.17 -13.08 -13.21
N TYR A 82 -11.90 -13.49 -13.12
CA TYR A 82 -10.95 -13.39 -14.23
C TYR A 82 -11.46 -14.03 -15.52
N GLN A 83 -11.84 -15.31 -15.47
CA GLN A 83 -12.26 -16.06 -16.66
C GLN A 83 -13.50 -15.43 -17.30
N THR A 84 -14.51 -15.12 -16.48
CA THR A 84 -15.75 -14.49 -16.94
C THR A 84 -15.49 -13.16 -17.65
N ARG A 85 -14.61 -12.33 -17.07
CA ARG A 85 -14.26 -11.02 -17.63
C ARG A 85 -13.39 -11.11 -18.89
N MET A 86 -12.48 -12.08 -18.92
CA MET A 86 -11.70 -12.40 -20.12
C MET A 86 -12.58 -12.87 -21.27
N GLU A 87 -13.58 -13.71 -21.02
CA GLU A 87 -14.55 -14.17 -22.02
C GLU A 87 -15.45 -13.03 -22.50
N ALA A 88 -15.84 -12.13 -21.60
CA ALA A 88 -16.61 -10.95 -21.93
C ALA A 88 -15.82 -9.88 -22.70
N GLY A 89 -14.49 -10.01 -22.81
CA GLY A 89 -13.63 -9.00 -23.44
C GLY A 89 -13.46 -7.72 -22.60
N ASN A 90 -13.76 -7.76 -21.30
CA ASN A 90 -13.72 -6.60 -20.41
C ASN A 90 -13.20 -6.98 -19.01
N LEU A 91 -11.89 -6.83 -18.80
CA LEU A 91 -11.27 -7.00 -17.47
C LEU A 91 -11.70 -5.90 -16.49
N GLY A 92 -11.88 -4.67 -16.96
CA GLY A 92 -12.12 -3.50 -16.13
C GLY A 92 -11.33 -2.32 -16.68
N ASP A 93 -11.57 -1.13 -16.13
CA ASP A 93 -10.84 0.08 -16.49
C ASP A 93 -9.42 0.08 -15.93
N ILE A 94 -9.24 -0.55 -14.75
CA ILE A 94 -7.95 -0.76 -14.11
C ILE A 94 -7.86 -2.22 -13.71
N VAL A 95 -6.70 -2.83 -13.96
CA VAL A 95 -6.39 -4.20 -13.53
C VAL A 95 -5.21 -4.19 -12.59
N VAL A 96 -5.40 -4.76 -11.40
CA VAL A 96 -4.34 -4.96 -10.41
C VAL A 96 -4.07 -6.45 -10.28
N TRP A 97 -2.88 -6.86 -10.70
CA TRP A 97 -2.42 -8.23 -10.65
C TRP A 97 -1.77 -8.54 -9.29
N GLY A 98 -1.96 -9.75 -8.80
CA GLY A 98 -1.23 -10.24 -7.61
C GLY A 98 0.17 -10.71 -7.96
N ASP A 99 0.36 -11.15 -9.21
CA ASP A 99 1.65 -11.53 -9.76
C ASP A 99 1.70 -11.26 -11.28
N ASN A 100 2.87 -11.43 -11.88
CA ASN A 100 3.13 -11.24 -13.30
C ASN A 100 3.16 -12.56 -14.09
N THR A 101 2.49 -13.62 -13.61
CA THR A 101 2.56 -14.97 -14.16
C THR A 101 1.44 -15.23 -15.19
N ASP A 102 0.70 -16.34 -15.05
CA ASP A 102 -0.16 -16.91 -16.08
C ASP A 102 -1.32 -15.99 -16.47
N LYS A 103 -2.03 -15.40 -15.50
CA LYS A 103 -3.20 -14.55 -15.78
C LYS A 103 -2.77 -13.26 -16.48
N TYR A 104 -1.72 -12.59 -15.99
CA TYR A 104 -1.14 -11.42 -16.65
C TYR A 104 -0.71 -11.75 -18.08
N GLY A 105 0.07 -12.82 -18.27
CA GLY A 105 0.57 -13.22 -19.59
C GLY A 105 -0.53 -13.59 -20.58
N GLN A 106 -1.61 -14.24 -20.12
CA GLN A 106 -2.77 -14.55 -20.95
C GLN A 106 -3.53 -13.29 -21.39
N ALA A 107 -3.70 -12.31 -20.50
CA ALA A 107 -4.33 -11.04 -20.82
C ALA A 107 -3.53 -10.26 -21.88
N CYS A 108 -2.19 -10.25 -21.78
CA CYS A 108 -1.31 -9.67 -22.81
C CYS A 108 -1.49 -10.37 -24.16
N LYS A 109 -1.38 -11.70 -24.21
CA LYS A 109 -1.49 -12.49 -25.46
C LYS A 109 -2.84 -12.32 -26.16
N LYS A 110 -3.91 -12.09 -25.41
CA LYS A 110 -5.26 -11.86 -25.94
C LYS A 110 -5.54 -10.39 -26.27
N GLY A 111 -4.57 -9.48 -26.09
CA GLY A 111 -4.73 -8.06 -26.37
C GLY A 111 -5.72 -7.36 -25.43
N MET A 112 -5.90 -7.89 -24.22
CA MET A 112 -6.86 -7.37 -23.24
C MET A 112 -6.31 -6.18 -22.44
N LEU A 113 -5.01 -5.91 -22.54
CA LEU A 113 -4.35 -4.83 -21.82
C LEU A 113 -3.90 -3.73 -22.77
N LEU A 114 -4.09 -2.48 -22.34
CA LEU A 114 -3.69 -1.31 -23.10
C LEU A 114 -2.16 -1.25 -23.21
N ASP A 115 -1.66 -1.02 -24.42
CA ASP A 115 -0.24 -0.71 -24.64
C ASP A 115 0.03 0.75 -24.27
N TRP A 116 0.84 0.97 -23.23
CA TRP A 116 1.14 2.30 -22.70
C TRP A 116 2.04 3.12 -23.63
N GLU A 117 2.70 2.50 -24.61
CA GLU A 117 3.47 3.21 -25.64
C GLU A 117 2.60 3.63 -26.83
N ALA A 118 1.46 2.97 -27.05
CA ALA A 118 0.52 3.31 -28.10
C ALA A 118 0.02 4.76 -27.94
N ASP A 119 -0.06 5.47 -29.05
CA ASP A 119 -0.46 6.89 -29.10
C ASP A 119 0.29 7.80 -28.12
N LYS A 120 1.52 7.42 -27.74
CA LYS A 120 2.35 8.12 -26.76
C LYS A 120 1.64 8.32 -25.42
N LEU A 121 0.79 7.37 -25.01
CA LEU A 121 -0.02 7.48 -23.78
C LEU A 121 0.86 7.78 -22.55
N LEU A 122 1.86 6.95 -22.28
CA LEU A 122 2.75 7.12 -21.14
C LEU A 122 3.57 8.41 -21.23
N ALA A 123 4.09 8.74 -22.40
CA ALA A 123 4.86 9.97 -22.58
C ALA A 123 4.01 11.24 -22.39
N THR A 124 2.73 11.18 -22.75
CA THR A 124 1.79 12.31 -22.66
C THR A 124 1.21 12.47 -21.26
N TRP A 125 0.78 11.37 -20.65
CA TRP A 125 -0.02 11.38 -19.42
C TRP A 125 0.71 10.87 -18.18
N GLY A 126 1.82 10.16 -18.35
CA GLY A 126 2.67 9.69 -17.25
C GLY A 126 4.15 10.08 -17.37
N PRO A 127 4.49 11.35 -17.68
CA PRO A 127 5.88 11.75 -17.90
C PRO A 127 6.77 11.53 -16.68
N TYR A 128 6.23 11.67 -15.46
CA TYR A 128 6.96 11.34 -14.23
C TYR A 128 7.31 9.84 -14.17
N ILE A 129 6.34 8.96 -14.45
CA ILE A 129 6.55 7.51 -14.48
C ILE A 129 7.59 7.17 -15.54
N ASN A 130 7.45 7.72 -16.75
CA ASN A 130 8.37 7.52 -17.86
C ASN A 130 9.82 7.93 -17.52
N ALA A 131 9.98 9.05 -16.80
CA ALA A 131 11.29 9.56 -16.43
C ALA A 131 11.95 8.76 -15.30
N ASN A 132 11.16 8.32 -14.30
CA ASN A 132 11.69 7.84 -13.02
C ASN A 132 11.55 6.33 -12.79
N MET A 133 10.69 5.62 -13.53
CA MET A 133 10.40 4.19 -13.29
C MET A 133 10.97 3.26 -14.37
N LYS A 134 12.02 3.69 -15.07
CA LYS A 134 12.54 3.04 -16.29
C LYS A 134 12.84 1.55 -16.12
N MET A 135 13.47 1.13 -15.02
CA MET A 135 13.79 -0.27 -14.79
C MET A 135 12.52 -1.13 -14.66
N ALA A 136 11.51 -0.65 -13.93
CA ALA A 136 10.25 -1.36 -13.77
C ALA A 136 9.48 -1.46 -15.10
N LEU A 137 9.46 -0.38 -15.89
CA LEU A 137 8.86 -0.38 -17.23
C LEU A 137 9.60 -1.33 -18.18
N GLN A 138 10.93 -1.35 -18.16
CA GLN A 138 11.75 -2.27 -18.96
C GLN A 138 11.54 -3.72 -18.55
N LYS A 139 11.49 -4.02 -17.25
CA LYS A 139 11.17 -5.35 -16.73
C LYS A 139 9.80 -5.80 -17.23
N ASN A 140 8.76 -4.96 -17.09
CA ASN A 140 7.42 -5.30 -17.56
C ASN A 140 7.42 -5.61 -19.07
N LYS A 141 8.03 -4.73 -19.88
CA LYS A 141 8.05 -4.88 -21.33
C LYS A 141 8.87 -6.09 -21.80
N PHE A 142 10.07 -6.28 -21.27
CA PHE A 142 11.03 -7.24 -21.84
C PHE A 142 11.06 -8.57 -21.11
N MET A 143 10.71 -8.63 -19.83
CA MET A 143 10.74 -9.85 -19.01
C MET A 143 9.35 -10.40 -18.76
N ASP A 144 8.40 -9.55 -18.35
CA ASP A 144 7.08 -10.00 -17.89
C ASP A 144 6.09 -10.17 -19.06
N SER A 145 6.03 -9.21 -19.98
CA SER A 145 5.07 -9.25 -21.08
C SER A 145 5.49 -10.24 -22.17
N PRO A 146 4.65 -11.22 -22.51
CA PRO A 146 4.95 -12.19 -23.56
C PRO A 146 4.95 -11.55 -24.97
N ASP A 147 4.23 -10.45 -25.18
CA ASP A 147 4.12 -9.77 -26.47
C ASP A 147 5.13 -8.63 -26.67
N LYS A 148 6.00 -8.42 -25.68
CA LYS A 148 7.04 -7.37 -25.65
C LYS A 148 6.52 -5.93 -25.73
N LYS A 149 5.26 -5.70 -25.32
CA LYS A 149 4.67 -4.38 -25.12
C LYS A 149 4.64 -4.00 -23.64
N LEU A 150 4.49 -2.71 -23.39
CA LEU A 150 4.42 -2.16 -22.04
C LEU A 150 2.95 -2.06 -21.61
N HIS A 151 2.53 -2.88 -20.66
CA HIS A 151 1.14 -2.90 -20.18
C HIS A 151 0.99 -2.39 -18.74
N GLY A 152 2.11 -2.09 -18.07
CA GLY A 152 2.14 -1.56 -16.72
C GLY A 152 3.53 -1.69 -16.10
N PHE A 153 3.57 -1.74 -14.77
CA PHE A 153 4.76 -2.04 -14.00
C PHE A 153 4.35 -2.65 -12.64
N GLY A 154 5.25 -3.39 -12.01
CA GLY A 154 5.00 -4.02 -10.70
C GLY A 154 5.04 -3.01 -9.54
N HIS A 155 4.55 -3.41 -8.37
CA HIS A 155 4.75 -2.64 -7.14
C HIS A 155 6.23 -2.63 -6.73
N SER A 156 6.56 -1.88 -5.66
CA SER A 156 7.92 -1.80 -5.10
C SER A 156 8.97 -1.34 -6.11
N VAL A 157 8.62 -0.31 -6.88
CA VAL A 157 9.52 0.28 -7.87
C VAL A 157 10.75 0.88 -7.19
N SER A 158 11.90 0.38 -7.58
CA SER A 158 13.20 0.86 -7.13
C SER A 158 13.93 1.64 -8.22
N THR A 159 14.79 2.57 -7.81
CA THR A 159 15.70 3.31 -8.69
C THR A 159 17.08 2.67 -8.83
N SER A 160 17.39 1.67 -8.00
CA SER A 160 18.65 0.94 -7.99
C SER A 160 18.47 -0.54 -7.61
N ALA A 161 19.18 -1.44 -8.29
CA ALA A 161 19.19 -2.87 -7.94
C ALA A 161 19.74 -3.19 -6.53
N LYS A 162 20.32 -2.20 -5.85
CA LYS A 162 20.79 -2.30 -4.46
C LYS A 162 19.76 -1.83 -3.44
N ASP A 163 18.69 -1.20 -3.88
CA ASP A 163 17.63 -0.76 -2.98
C ASP A 163 16.92 -2.02 -2.48
N ILE A 164 16.79 -2.12 -1.16
CA ILE A 164 16.04 -3.18 -0.51
C ILE A 164 14.60 -2.71 -0.29
N GLU A 165 13.66 -3.63 -0.43
CA GLU A 165 12.28 -3.36 -0.07
C GLU A 165 12.18 -3.07 1.44
N GLY A 166 11.24 -2.20 1.83
CA GLY A 166 10.97 -1.97 3.24
C GLY A 166 10.42 -3.22 3.91
N PHE A 167 10.56 -3.30 5.24
CA PHE A 167 9.94 -4.37 6.01
C PHE A 167 8.42 -4.36 5.79
N PHE A 168 7.90 -5.44 5.23
CA PHE A 168 6.48 -5.55 4.89
C PHE A 168 5.62 -5.82 6.14
N TYR A 169 6.13 -6.64 7.06
CA TYR A 169 5.48 -6.92 8.34
C TYR A 169 6.16 -6.12 9.45
N THR A 170 5.41 -5.16 9.99
CA THR A 170 5.83 -4.33 11.12
C THR A 170 4.78 -4.38 12.22
N TRP A 171 5.18 -4.04 13.44
CA TRP A 171 4.28 -4.00 14.59
C TRP A 171 3.99 -2.56 14.94
N ASP A 172 2.85 -2.08 14.46
CA ASP A 172 2.43 -0.72 14.67
C ASP A 172 1.64 -0.56 15.97
N LEU A 173 1.96 0.49 16.72
CA LEU A 173 1.23 0.90 17.92
C LEU A 173 0.54 2.24 17.66
N ARG A 174 -0.62 2.44 18.31
CA ARG A 174 -1.27 3.75 18.40
C ARG A 174 -0.37 4.73 19.16
N PHE A 175 0.42 5.49 18.40
CA PHE A 175 1.47 6.34 18.95
C PHE A 175 0.93 7.39 19.94
N ASP A 176 -0.28 7.89 19.71
CA ASP A 176 -0.97 8.81 20.62
C ASP A 176 -1.25 8.17 22.00
N LEU A 177 -1.67 6.91 22.04
CA LEU A 177 -1.88 6.18 23.29
C LEU A 177 -0.54 5.82 23.95
N TYR A 178 0.45 5.41 23.16
CA TYR A 178 1.80 5.13 23.64
C TYR A 178 2.44 6.37 24.30
N GLU A 179 2.26 7.55 23.70
CA GLU A 179 2.65 8.82 24.31
C GLU A 179 1.89 9.13 25.60
N LYS A 180 0.56 8.94 25.60
CA LYS A 180 -0.29 9.19 26.77
C LYS A 180 0.10 8.35 28.00
N ILE A 181 0.55 7.12 27.80
CA ILE A 181 0.99 6.23 28.89
C ILE A 181 2.47 6.44 29.29
N GLY A 182 3.14 7.46 28.74
CA GLY A 182 4.49 7.85 29.12
C GLY A 182 5.61 7.18 28.32
N LYS A 183 5.32 6.60 27.15
CA LYS A 183 6.31 5.97 26.25
C LYS A 183 7.22 4.94 26.96
N PRO A 184 6.64 3.97 27.69
CA PRO A 184 7.43 2.95 28.38
C PRO A 184 8.34 2.19 27.40
N GLU A 185 9.57 1.93 27.80
CA GLU A 185 10.52 1.15 26.99
C GLU A 185 9.97 -0.27 26.73
N VAL A 186 10.13 -0.77 25.50
CA VAL A 186 9.69 -2.12 25.08
C VAL A 186 10.91 -2.91 24.60
N LYS A 187 11.32 -3.95 25.34
CA LYS A 187 12.50 -4.77 25.01
C LYS A 187 12.15 -6.13 24.45
N ASP A 188 10.98 -6.64 24.80
CA ASP A 188 10.51 -7.94 24.38
C ASP A 188 8.97 -7.97 24.26
N LEU A 189 8.45 -9.16 23.95
CA LEU A 189 7.01 -9.39 23.82
C LEU A 189 6.23 -9.24 25.14
N TYR A 190 6.85 -9.46 26.30
CA TYR A 190 6.18 -9.28 27.59
C TYR A 190 6.00 -7.80 27.92
N ASP A 191 7.04 -6.98 27.68
CA ASP A 191 6.93 -5.53 27.79
C ASP A 191 5.86 -4.99 26.84
N LEU A 192 5.76 -5.53 25.62
CA LEU A 192 4.72 -5.16 24.66
C LEU A 192 3.33 -5.48 25.20
N ILE A 193 3.12 -6.64 25.83
CA ILE A 193 1.85 -6.99 26.47
C ILE A 193 1.48 -5.97 27.54
N ASP A 194 2.43 -5.58 28.41
CA ASP A 194 2.19 -4.58 29.45
C ASP A 194 1.83 -3.21 28.87
N VAL A 195 2.46 -2.83 27.76
CA VAL A 195 2.10 -1.62 27.01
C VAL A 195 0.68 -1.70 26.48
N LEU A 196 0.29 -2.80 25.85
CA LEU A 196 -1.05 -2.99 25.30
C LEU A 196 -2.14 -2.95 26.40
N VAL A 197 -1.85 -3.51 27.58
CA VAL A 197 -2.75 -3.42 28.75
C VAL A 197 -2.96 -1.97 29.15
N LYS A 198 -1.89 -1.19 29.33
CA LYS A 198 -1.97 0.24 29.70
C LYS A 198 -2.68 1.06 28.63
N MET A 199 -2.46 0.77 27.34
CA MET A 199 -3.14 1.45 26.23
C MET A 199 -4.65 1.19 26.27
N LYS A 200 -5.07 -0.06 26.56
CA LYS A 200 -6.47 -0.41 26.73
C LYS A 200 -7.10 0.29 27.94
N GLU A 201 -6.40 0.37 29.07
CA GLU A 201 -6.88 1.13 30.24
C GLU A 201 -7.03 2.62 29.93
N ALA A 202 -6.10 3.19 29.16
CA ALA A 202 -6.11 4.60 28.77
C ALA A 202 -7.17 4.94 27.72
N CYS A 203 -7.67 3.95 26.98
CA CYS A 203 -8.69 4.07 25.94
C CYS A 203 -9.56 2.81 25.90
N PRO A 204 -10.49 2.64 26.85
CA PRO A 204 -11.24 1.38 27.02
C PRO A 204 -12.34 1.17 25.98
N THR A 205 -12.81 2.24 25.32
CA THR A 205 -13.89 2.20 24.34
C THR A 205 -13.55 2.99 23.07
N ASP A 206 -14.08 2.55 21.93
CA ASP A 206 -14.04 3.28 20.67
C ASP A 206 -15.08 4.43 20.65
N ASP A 207 -15.13 5.18 19.54
CA ASP A 207 -16.04 6.32 19.36
C ASP A 207 -17.53 5.91 19.39
N ASN A 208 -17.83 4.63 19.19
CA ASN A 208 -19.18 4.07 19.23
C ASN A 208 -19.51 3.45 20.61
N GLY A 209 -18.59 3.50 21.57
CA GLY A 209 -18.74 2.92 22.90
C GLY A 209 -18.46 1.41 22.99
N ASN A 210 -17.95 0.78 21.93
CA ASN A 210 -17.56 -0.63 21.95
C ASN A 210 -16.22 -0.81 22.67
N PRO A 211 -15.95 -1.96 23.31
CA PRO A 211 -14.66 -2.22 23.93
C PRO A 211 -13.51 -2.18 22.92
N THR A 212 -12.39 -1.57 23.33
CA THR A 212 -11.14 -1.64 22.55
C THR A 212 -10.37 -2.93 22.81
N TYR A 213 -9.53 -3.28 21.83
CA TYR A 213 -8.66 -4.45 21.86
C TYR A 213 -7.21 -4.03 21.67
N GLY A 214 -6.29 -4.70 22.38
CA GLY A 214 -4.86 -4.40 22.27
C GLY A 214 -4.25 -4.84 20.93
N VAL A 215 -4.85 -5.83 20.27
CA VAL A 215 -4.40 -6.34 18.97
C VAL A 215 -5.63 -6.49 18.07
N SER A 216 -5.48 -6.10 16.81
CA SER A 216 -6.47 -6.34 15.76
C SER A 216 -5.88 -7.32 14.74
N LEU A 217 -6.62 -8.40 14.49
CA LEU A 217 -6.25 -9.47 13.58
C LEU A 217 -7.39 -9.71 12.60
N PHE A 218 -7.06 -10.19 11.41
CA PHE A 218 -8.00 -10.66 10.40
C PHE A 218 -7.46 -11.94 9.74
N ASN A 219 -8.34 -12.79 9.22
CA ASN A 219 -7.97 -14.07 8.63
C ASN A 219 -7.93 -14.05 7.09
N ASP A 220 -8.25 -12.91 6.47
CA ASP A 220 -8.38 -12.79 5.01
C ASP A 220 -7.07 -13.07 4.24
N TRP A 221 -5.92 -13.00 4.91
CA TRP A 221 -4.60 -13.31 4.33
C TRP A 221 -4.01 -14.62 4.85
N ASP A 222 -4.81 -15.40 5.57
CA ASP A 222 -4.39 -16.76 5.93
C ASP A 222 -4.27 -17.59 4.65
N GLY A 223 -3.18 -18.34 4.56
CA GLY A 223 -2.87 -19.22 3.44
C GLY A 223 -2.50 -20.60 3.97
N ASN A 224 -1.30 -21.06 3.62
CA ASN A 224 -0.73 -22.28 4.20
C ASN A 224 -0.47 -22.13 5.71
N MET A 225 -0.27 -20.89 6.18
CA MET A 225 -0.18 -20.54 7.59
C MET A 225 -1.13 -19.38 7.95
N VAL A 226 -1.42 -19.25 9.25
CA VAL A 226 -2.11 -18.07 9.82
C VAL A 226 -1.20 -16.86 9.68
N MET A 227 -1.65 -15.84 8.94
CA MET A 227 -0.83 -14.69 8.52
C MET A 227 -0.11 -14.06 9.72
N TYR A 228 -0.87 -13.73 10.76
CA TYR A 228 -0.35 -13.04 11.92
C TYR A 228 0.62 -13.88 12.76
N VAL A 229 0.53 -15.21 12.69
CA VAL A 229 1.47 -16.11 13.38
C VAL A 229 2.78 -16.20 12.59
N LYS A 230 2.72 -16.39 11.27
CA LYS A 230 3.93 -16.44 10.44
C LYS A 230 4.67 -15.10 10.41
N SER A 231 3.95 -13.98 10.32
CA SER A 231 4.54 -12.64 10.31
C SER A 231 5.17 -12.25 11.64
N LEU A 232 4.67 -12.78 12.77
CA LEU A 232 5.36 -12.68 14.07
C LEU A 232 6.74 -13.34 13.99
N ALA A 233 6.83 -14.52 13.35
CA ALA A 233 8.10 -15.22 13.20
C ALA A 233 9.09 -14.44 12.33
N THR A 234 8.62 -13.83 11.25
CA THR A 234 9.44 -12.97 10.39
C THR A 234 9.89 -11.70 11.09
N ALA A 235 8.97 -10.95 11.69
CA ALA A 235 9.27 -9.65 12.27
C ALA A 235 10.12 -9.75 13.56
N TYR A 236 9.99 -10.83 14.33
CA TYR A 236 10.66 -10.96 15.63
C TYR A 236 11.86 -11.91 15.63
N PHE A 237 11.75 -13.05 14.94
CA PHE A 237 12.79 -14.08 14.94
C PHE A 237 13.63 -14.07 13.66
N GLY A 238 13.23 -13.34 12.62
CA GLY A 238 13.94 -13.27 11.35
C GLY A 238 13.74 -14.50 10.46
N TYR A 239 12.71 -15.32 10.71
CA TYR A 239 12.39 -16.49 9.88
C TYR A 239 11.34 -16.16 8.81
N ASP A 240 11.49 -16.71 7.62
CA ASP A 240 10.52 -16.53 6.54
C ASP A 240 9.71 -17.81 6.29
N GLU A 241 8.54 -17.67 5.67
CA GLU A 241 7.66 -18.79 5.33
C GLU A 241 8.17 -19.53 4.08
N PHE A 242 8.23 -20.84 4.17
CA PHE A 242 8.37 -21.71 3.00
C PHE A 242 7.33 -22.83 3.07
N ASP A 243 6.27 -22.68 2.28
CA ASP A 243 5.13 -23.60 2.22
C ASP A 243 4.44 -23.79 3.59
N PHE A 244 4.64 -24.93 4.26
CA PHE A 244 4.06 -25.23 5.58
C PHE A 244 5.07 -25.18 6.72
N GLY A 245 6.26 -24.58 6.53
CA GLY A 245 7.22 -24.35 7.61
C GLY A 245 7.98 -23.05 7.49
N LEU A 246 8.90 -22.84 8.43
CA LEU A 246 9.70 -21.62 8.51
C LEU A 246 11.16 -21.95 8.14
N TYR A 247 11.85 -20.99 7.56
CA TYR A 247 13.28 -21.12 7.29
C TYR A 247 14.04 -19.85 7.66
N ASP A 248 15.32 -20.02 7.95
CA ASP A 248 16.27 -18.93 8.10
C ASP A 248 16.69 -18.44 6.70
N PRO A 249 16.36 -17.19 6.31
CA PRO A 249 16.67 -16.68 4.98
C PRO A 249 18.17 -16.46 4.74
N ASP A 250 18.98 -16.34 5.79
CA ASP A 250 20.44 -16.18 5.67
C ASP A 250 21.14 -17.52 5.47
N THR A 251 20.69 -18.56 6.19
CA THR A 251 21.35 -19.89 6.16
C THR A 251 20.64 -20.92 5.28
N GLY A 252 19.38 -20.68 4.89
CA GLY A 252 18.53 -21.62 4.17
C GLY A 252 18.04 -22.80 5.02
N LYS A 253 18.26 -22.77 6.35
CA LYS A 253 17.88 -23.87 7.24
C LYS A 253 16.37 -23.85 7.51
N PHE A 254 15.71 -24.98 7.28
CA PHE A 254 14.29 -25.19 7.57
C PHE A 254 14.05 -25.65 9.02
N HIS A 255 12.91 -25.25 9.60
CA HIS A 255 12.52 -25.45 11.00
C HIS A 255 11.15 -26.12 11.14
#